data_AF-A0A0Q6W7S7-F1
#
_entry.id   AF-A0A0Q6W7S7-F1
#
_cell.length_a   1.000
_cell.length_b   1.000
_cell.length_c   1.000
_cell.angle_alpha   90.00
_cell.angle_beta   90.00
_cell.angle_gamma   90.00
#
_symmetry.space_group_name_H-M   'P 1'
#
loop_
_entity.id
_entity.type
_entity.pdbx_description
1 polymer ?
#
loop_
_entity_poly.entity_id
_entity_poly.type
_entity_poly.pdbx_seq_one_letter_code
_entity_poly.pdbx_strand_id
1 'polypeptide(L)'
;MLQTLLAATGLAVCIAMAVHMALPYRLQARVDAGVAALASWVELQIARLTGWRRRQRQTRAAALEAERVIRRARESALHDARDSRTDGEWDGNVYRPKSFEKPKKPH
;
A
#
# COMPACT_ATOMS: atom_id res chain seq x y z
N MET A 1 -12.70 -28.79 -20.31
CA MET A 1 -12.41 -27.41 -19.87
C MET A 1 -11.16 -26.84 -20.52
N LEU A 2 -9.99 -27.47 -20.39
CA LEU A 2 -8.75 -26.98 -21.04
C LEU A 2 -8.81 -27.04 -22.57
N GLN A 3 -9.38 -28.12 -23.13
CA GLN A 3 -9.60 -28.26 -24.57
C GLN A 3 -10.57 -27.22 -25.14
N THR A 4 -11.66 -26.92 -24.43
CA THR A 4 -12.62 -25.89 -24.84
C THR A 4 -12.01 -24.49 -24.77
N LEU A 5 -11.13 -24.24 -23.79
CA LEU A 5 -10.36 -22.99 -23.71
C LEU A 5 -9.40 -22.86 -24.90
N LEU A 6 -8.62 -23.91 -25.20
CA LEU A 6 -7.69 -23.93 -26.34
C LEU A 6 -8.40 -23.75 -27.69
N ALA A 7 -9.54 -24.40 -27.87
CA ALA A 7 -10.35 -24.26 -29.08
C ALA A 7 -10.90 -22.82 -29.20
N ALA A 8 -11.39 -22.23 -28.11
CA ALA A 8 -11.90 -20.87 -28.09
C ALA A 8 -10.81 -19.83 -28.37
N THR A 9 -9.62 -19.96 -27.78
CA THR A 9 -8.49 -19.07 -28.10
C THR A 9 -8.03 -19.23 -29.54
N GLY A 10 -7.94 -20.46 -30.05
CA GLY A 10 -7.60 -20.71 -31.45
C GLY A 10 -8.58 -20.03 -32.41
N LEU A 11 -9.88 -20.20 -32.16
CA LEU A 11 -10.94 -19.54 -32.95
C LEU A 11 -10.84 -18.01 -32.88
N ALA A 12 -10.61 -17.45 -31.68
CA ALA A 12 -10.47 -16.01 -31.50
C ALA A 12 -9.27 -15.43 -32.27
N VAL A 13 -8.13 -16.13 -32.27
CA VAL A 13 -6.95 -15.74 -33.06
C VAL A 13 -7.24 -15.80 -34.56
N CYS A 14 -7.91 -16.85 -35.04
CA CYS A 14 -8.32 -16.96 -36.44
C CYS A 14 -9.23 -15.80 -36.87
N ILE A 15 -10.22 -15.46 -36.04
CA ILE A 15 -11.12 -14.32 -36.30
C ILE A 15 -10.31 -13.01 -36.31
N ALA A 16 -9.42 -12.80 -35.35
CA ALA A 16 -8.59 -11.60 -35.29
C ALA A 16 -7.72 -11.44 -36.56
N MET A 17 -7.11 -12.52 -37.05
CA MET A 17 -6.37 -12.51 -38.32
C MET A 17 -7.26 -12.21 -39.52
N ALA A 18 -8.44 -12.82 -39.60
CA ALA A 18 -9.39 -12.58 -40.69
C ALA A 18 -9.85 -11.11 -40.71
N VAL A 19 -10.15 -10.55 -39.54
CA VAL A 19 -10.48 -9.13 -39.37
C VAL A 19 -9.30 -8.25 -39.77
N HIS A 20 -8.07 -8.58 -39.37
CA HIS A 20 -6.88 -7.83 -39.73
C HIS A 20 -6.65 -7.77 -41.24
N MET A 21 -6.83 -8.89 -41.95
CA MET A 21 -6.71 -8.94 -43.40
C MET A 21 -7.86 -8.23 -44.13
N ALA A 22 -9.05 -8.23 -43.56
CA ALA A 22 -10.23 -7.57 -44.14
C ALA A 22 -10.31 -6.06 -43.85
N LEU A 23 -9.50 -5.55 -42.92
CA LEU A 23 -9.59 -4.15 -42.50
C LEU A 23 -8.70 -3.22 -43.35
N PRO A 24 -9.28 -2.29 -44.13
CA PRO A 24 -8.53 -1.18 -44.70
C PRO A 24 -8.11 -0.18 -43.61
N TYR A 25 -6.99 0.51 -43.84
CA TYR A 25 -6.34 1.47 -42.92
C TYR A 25 -7.28 2.43 -42.18
N ARG A 26 -8.38 2.86 -42.83
CA ARG A 26 -9.37 3.77 -42.24
C ARG A 26 -10.20 3.16 -41.12
N LEU A 27 -10.47 1.86 -41.18
CA LEU A 27 -11.19 1.13 -40.13
C LEU A 27 -10.25 0.72 -39.00
N GLN A 28 -8.97 0.55 -39.30
CA GLN A 28 -7.92 0.22 -38.33
C GLN A 28 -7.84 1.28 -37.22
N ALA A 29 -7.85 2.57 -37.59
CA ALA A 29 -7.84 3.65 -36.60
C ALA A 29 -9.07 3.65 -35.66
N ARG A 30 -10.25 3.23 -36.15
CA ARG A 30 -11.47 3.16 -35.32
C ARG A 30 -11.43 1.95 -34.38
N VAL A 31 -10.91 0.83 -34.87
CA VAL A 31 -10.70 -0.37 -34.04
C VAL A 31 -9.64 -0.09 -32.98
N ASP A 32 -8.52 0.52 -33.33
CA ASP A 32 -7.45 0.87 -32.38
C ASP A 32 -7.96 1.84 -31.31
N ALA A 33 -8.75 2.84 -31.68
CA ALA A 33 -9.39 3.74 -30.72
C ALA A 33 -10.37 2.98 -29.80
N GLY A 34 -11.15 2.05 -30.34
CA GLY A 34 -12.05 1.19 -29.57
C GLY A 34 -11.30 0.26 -28.61
N VAL A 35 -10.21 -0.35 -29.07
CA VAL A 35 -9.33 -1.22 -28.27
C VAL A 35 -8.66 -0.42 -27.17
N ALA A 36 -8.16 0.78 -27.46
CA ALA A 36 -7.55 1.65 -26.45
C ALA A 36 -8.56 2.07 -25.35
N ALA A 37 -9.80 2.39 -25.75
CA ALA A 37 -10.87 2.71 -24.80
C ALA A 37 -11.23 1.49 -23.93
N LEU A 38 -11.31 0.30 -24.54
CA LEU A 38 -11.64 -0.93 -23.83
C LEU A 38 -10.49 -1.36 -22.90
N ALA A 39 -9.24 -1.21 -23.34
CA ALA A 39 -8.05 -1.48 -22.55
C ALA A 39 -7.98 -0.59 -21.31
N SER A 40 -8.21 0.72 -21.46
CA SER A 40 -8.22 1.64 -20.30
C SER A 40 -9.35 1.34 -19.32
N TRP A 41 -10.53 0.93 -19.81
CA TRP A 41 -11.61 0.45 -18.94
C TRP A 41 -11.22 -0.85 -18.20
N VAL A 42 -10.63 -1.81 -18.89
CA VAL A 42 -10.14 -3.06 -18.29
C VAL A 42 -9.05 -2.79 -17.25
N GLU A 43 -8.10 -1.89 -17.53
CA GLU A 43 -7.07 -1.49 -16.57
C GLU A 43 -7.68 -0.89 -15.31
N LEU A 44 -8.70 -0.04 -15.43
CA LEU A 44 -9.44 0.49 -14.28
C LEU A 44 -10.11 -0.62 -13.47
N GLN A 45 -10.74 -1.60 -14.11
CA GLN A 45 -11.34 -2.74 -13.42
C GLN A 45 -10.30 -3.63 -12.74
N ILE A 46 -9.19 -3.93 -13.43
CA ILE A 46 -8.07 -4.68 -12.87
C ILE A 46 -7.46 -3.90 -11.71
N ALA A 47 -7.27 -2.59 -11.82
CA ALA A 47 -6.75 -1.76 -10.74
C ALA A 47 -7.71 -1.71 -9.54
N ARG A 48 -9.03 -1.76 -9.75
CA ARG A 48 -10.01 -1.89 -8.66
C ARG A 48 -9.90 -3.25 -7.96
N LEU A 49 -9.81 -4.35 -8.72
CA LEU A 49 -9.74 -5.71 -8.18
C LEU A 49 -8.37 -6.03 -7.55
N THR A 50 -7.28 -5.67 -8.22
CA THR A 50 -5.91 -5.90 -7.76
C THR A 50 -5.42 -4.81 -6.82
N GLY A 51 -6.10 -3.65 -6.78
CA GLY A 51 -5.83 -2.57 -5.85
C GLY A 51 -5.93 -3.03 -4.40
N TRP A 52 -6.85 -3.94 -4.08
CA TRP A 52 -6.92 -4.57 -2.76
C TRP A 52 -5.68 -5.42 -2.45
N ARG A 53 -5.17 -6.20 -3.41
CA ARG A 53 -3.92 -6.98 -3.25
C ARG A 53 -2.68 -6.08 -3.12
N ARG A 54 -2.60 -4.99 -3.90
CA ARG A 54 -1.52 -4.00 -3.79
C ARG A 54 -1.58 -3.27 -2.45
N ARG A 55 -2.75 -2.81 -2.01
CA ARG A 55 -2.96 -2.21 -0.68
C ARG A 55 -2.59 -3.19 0.43
N GLN A 56 -2.96 -4.46 0.32
CA GLN A 56 -2.62 -5.47 1.32
C GLN A 56 -1.11 -5.74 1.42
N ARG A 57 -0.35 -5.62 0.33
CA ARG A 57 1.12 -5.70 0.37
C ARG A 57 1.74 -4.44 0.97
N GLN A 58 1.21 -3.27 0.64
CA GLN A 58 1.68 -1.99 1.17
C GLN A 58 1.39 -1.83 2.67
N THR A 59 0.22 -2.25 3.15
CA THR A 59 -0.12 -2.21 4.58
C THR A 59 0.77 -3.13 5.41
N ARG A 60 1.17 -4.30 4.87
CA ARG A 60 2.13 -5.19 5.52
C ARG A 60 3.52 -4.56 5.64
N ALA A 61 3.99 -3.88 4.59
CA ALA A 61 5.28 -3.17 4.64
C ALA A 61 5.24 -2.02 5.68
N ALA A 62 4.17 -1.22 5.66
CA ALA A 62 3.96 -0.14 6.62
C ALA A 62 3.82 -0.65 8.08
N ALA A 63 3.17 -1.80 8.29
CA ALA A 63 3.04 -2.40 9.62
C ALA A 63 4.41 -2.82 10.19
N LEU A 64 5.27 -3.42 9.37
CA LEU A 64 6.62 -3.81 9.78
C LEU A 64 7.49 -2.60 10.12
N GLU A 65 7.35 -1.50 9.38
CA GLU A 65 8.06 -0.26 9.68
C GLU A 65 7.56 0.39 10.98
N ALA A 66 6.24 0.41 11.20
CA ALA A 66 5.66 0.89 12.45
C ALA A 66 6.12 0.07 13.67
N GLU A 67 6.14 -1.26 13.55
CA GLU A 67 6.63 -2.14 14.61
C GLU A 67 8.11 -1.89 14.96
N ARG A 68 8.95 -1.61 13.95
CA ARG A 68 10.37 -1.26 14.18
C ARG A 68 10.52 0.07 14.93
N VAL A 69 9.71 1.07 14.61
CA VAL A 69 9.71 2.37 15.31
C VAL A 69 9.24 2.21 16.76
N ILE A 70 8.14 1.47 16.98
CA ILE A 70 7.62 1.18 18.32
C ILE A 70 8.67 0.43 19.16
N ARG A 71 9.34 -0.56 18.58
CA ARG A 71 10.39 -1.32 19.26
C ARG A 71 11.56 -0.43 19.65
N ARG A 72 12.04 0.41 18.73
CA ARG A 72 13.14 1.36 19.02
C ARG A 72 12.75 2.35 20.12
N ALA A 73 11.53 2.89 20.09
CA ALA A 73 11.03 3.80 21.12
C ALA A 73 10.92 3.11 22.49
N ARG A 74 10.55 1.83 22.52
CA ARG A 74 10.49 1.03 23.75
C ARG A 74 11.88 0.77 24.31
N GLU A 75 12.84 0.42 23.46
CA GLU A 75 14.25 0.20 23.85
C GLU A 75 14.90 1.48 24.36
N SER A 76 14.65 2.63 23.72
CA SER A 76 15.15 3.93 24.21
C SER A 76 14.51 4.31 25.54
N ALA A 77 13.21 4.11 25.72
CA ALA A 77 12.54 4.37 27.01
C ALA A 77 13.06 3.47 28.14
N LEU A 78 13.39 2.20 27.84
CA LEU A 78 14.03 1.29 28.80
C LEU A 78 15.47 1.71 29.11
N HIS A 79 16.20 2.26 28.14
CA HIS A 79 17.53 2.81 28.37
C HIS A 79 17.49 4.10 29.20
N ASP A 80 16.58 5.02 28.90
CA ASP A 80 16.38 6.26 29.67
C ASP A 80 15.86 5.98 31.09
N ALA A 81 15.07 4.93 31.30
CA ALA A 81 14.68 4.47 32.63
C ALA A 81 15.84 3.84 33.41
N ARG A 82 16.85 3.30 32.71
CA ARG A 82 18.06 2.72 33.32
C ARG A 82 19.14 3.78 33.59
N ASP A 83 19.19 4.83 32.79
CA ASP A 83 20.01 6.04 32.99
C ASP A 83 19.23 7.01 33.90
N SER A 84 19.30 6.76 35.20
CA SER A 84 18.65 7.48 36.30
C SER A 84 18.98 8.99 36.37
N ARG A 85 18.47 9.78 35.42
CA ARG A 85 18.45 11.26 35.45
C ARG A 85 17.06 11.86 35.45
N THR A 86 16.01 11.05 35.31
CA THR A 86 14.60 11.48 35.35
C THR A 86 13.82 10.66 36.36
N ASP A 87 14.21 10.77 37.62
CA ASP A 87 13.38 10.32 38.75
C ASP A 87 12.21 11.32 38.89
N GLY A 88 11.05 10.92 38.38
CA GLY A 88 9.80 11.67 38.44
C GLY A 88 8.69 10.75 38.92
N GLU A 89 7.86 11.24 39.82
CA GLU A 89 6.80 10.46 40.45
C GLU A 89 5.51 10.61 39.63
N TRP A 90 4.83 9.49 39.39
CA TRP A 90 3.53 9.47 38.73
C TRP A 90 2.43 9.59 39.77
N ASP A 91 1.64 10.66 39.70
CA ASP A 91 0.45 10.88 40.53
C ASP A 91 -0.80 10.72 39.65
N GLY A 92 -1.40 9.53 39.68
CA GLY A 92 -2.53 9.19 38.82
C GLY A 92 -2.19 9.30 37.32
N ASN A 93 -2.83 10.22 36.61
CA ASN A 93 -2.64 10.44 35.16
C ASN A 93 -1.69 11.61 34.85
N VAL A 94 -1.00 12.15 35.86
CA VAL A 94 -0.13 13.33 35.74
C VAL A 94 1.29 12.96 36.14
N TYR A 95 2.25 13.17 35.24
CA TYR A 95 3.68 13.00 35.51
C TYR A 95 4.25 14.26 36.17
N ARG A 96 4.85 14.13 37.36
CA ARG A 96 5.56 15.23 38.05
C ARG A 96 7.08 14.99 38.06
N PRO A 97 7.86 15.72 37.26
CA PRO A 97 9.32 15.64 37.32
C PRO A 97 9.86 16.35 38.57
N LYS A 98 10.71 15.66 39.35
CA LYS A 98 11.31 16.18 40.61
C LYS A 98 12.22 17.41 40.41
N SER A 99 12.60 17.74 39.18
CA SER A 99 13.42 18.91 38.84
C SER A 99 12.73 20.26 39.09
N PHE A 100 11.41 20.27 39.27
CA PHE A 100 10.62 21.48 39.55
C PHE A 100 10.49 21.83 41.02
N GLU A 101 10.82 20.93 41.95
CA GLU A 101 10.90 21.22 43.38
C GLU A 101 12.25 21.86 43.73
N LYS A 102 12.47 23.10 43.28
CA LYS A 102 13.56 23.92 43.82
C LYS A 102 13.09 24.57 45.14
N PRO A 103 13.84 24.44 46.25
CA PRO A 103 13.49 25.13 47.49
C PRO A 103 13.53 26.64 47.27
N LYS A 104 12.42 27.31 47.62
CA LYS A 104 12.25 28.76 47.51
C LYS A 104 13.27 29.44 48.42
N LYS A 105 14.17 30.28 47.87
CA LYS A 105 15.15 31.03 48.67
C LYS A 105 14.41 31.97 49.65
N PRO A 106 14.73 31.96 50.96
CA PRO A 106 14.21 32.94 51.89
C PRO A 106 14.83 34.31 51.58
N HIS A 107 13.98 35.32 51.54
CA HIS A 107 14.32 36.74 51.43
C HIS A 107 14.29 37.35 52.83
#